data_AF-A0AAW6PUW4-F1
#
_entry.id   AF-A0AAW6PUW4-F1
#
_cell.length_a   1.000
_cell.length_b   1.000
_cell.length_c   1.000
_cell.angle_alpha   90.00
_cell.angle_beta   90.00
_cell.angle_gamma   90.00
#
_symmetry.space_group_name_H-M   'P 1'
#
loop_
_entity.id
_entity.type
_entity.pdbx_description
1 polymer ?
#
loop_
_entity_poly.entity_id
_entity_poly.type
_entity_poly.pdbx_seq_one_letter_code
_entity_poly.pdbx_strand_id
1 'polypeptide(L)'
;MDLVLPRDEPIRFNRLRRKIYLYQYRYHYIYLLSRKHWGVKPVAYNWDDVTAEVHRIYAPGHGGLIENVKLSVRNPETNEVIDRVEFASNLYKGEAYWAIARLFMQQGPEALP
;
A
#
# COMPACT_ATOMS: atom_id res chain seq x y z
N MET A 1 7.42 -26.34 10.02
CA MET A 1 7.81 -24.91 10.14
C MET A 1 6.83 -24.13 9.29
N ASP A 2 5.69 -23.74 9.87
CA ASP A 2 4.72 -22.92 9.15
C ASP A 2 5.24 -21.48 9.14
N LEU A 3 5.86 -21.10 8.00
CA LEU A 3 6.12 -19.71 7.68
C LEU A 3 4.76 -19.04 7.50
N VAL A 4 4.23 -18.44 8.57
CA VAL A 4 3.05 -17.60 8.48
C VAL A 4 3.44 -16.42 7.60
N LEU A 5 3.12 -16.54 6.31
CA LEU A 5 3.24 -15.45 5.36
C LEU A 5 2.46 -14.25 5.90
N PRO A 6 2.98 -13.01 5.74
CA PRO A 6 2.26 -11.83 6.17
C PRO A 6 0.85 -11.84 5.58
N ARG A 7 -0.16 -11.73 6.45
CA ARG A 7 -1.56 -11.66 6.06
C ARG A 7 -1.78 -10.39 5.24
N ASP A 8 -2.46 -10.49 4.11
CA ASP A 8 -2.94 -9.33 3.32
C ASP A 8 -3.95 -8.53 4.15
N GLU A 9 -3.45 -7.60 4.97
CA GLU A 9 -4.29 -6.66 5.68
C GLU A 9 -4.69 -5.50 4.75
N PRO A 10 -5.98 -5.12 4.71
CA PRO A 10 -6.46 -4.15 3.74
C PRO A 10 -5.95 -2.74 4.05
N ILE A 11 -5.55 -2.00 3.01
CA ILE A 11 -5.28 -0.57 3.07
C ILE A 11 -6.58 0.15 3.48
N ARG A 12 -6.53 0.97 4.52
CA ARG A 12 -7.71 1.70 5.00
C ARG A 12 -7.64 3.17 4.64
N PHE A 13 -8.68 3.64 3.97
CA PHE A 13 -8.87 5.04 3.62
C PHE A 13 -9.84 5.70 4.62
N ASN A 14 -9.42 6.81 5.24
CA ASN A 14 -10.26 7.59 6.12
C ASN A 14 -10.46 8.98 5.53
N ARG A 15 -11.62 9.18 4.91
CA ARG A 15 -12.02 10.46 4.32
C ARG A 15 -12.11 11.57 5.36
N LEU A 16 -12.81 11.34 6.48
CA LEU A 16 -13.06 12.37 7.49
C LEU A 16 -11.77 13.00 8.03
N ARG A 17 -10.72 12.18 8.15
CA ARG A 17 -9.41 12.63 8.61
C ARG A 17 -8.43 12.93 7.48
N ARG A 18 -8.80 12.71 6.20
CA ARG A 18 -7.91 12.72 5.02
C ARG A 18 -6.63 11.91 5.24
N LYS A 19 -6.75 10.71 5.80
CA LYS A 19 -5.61 9.84 6.12
C LYS A 19 -5.73 8.44 5.51
N ILE A 20 -4.58 7.87 5.15
CA ILE A 20 -4.44 6.46 4.81
C ILE A 20 -3.74 5.75 5.97
N TYR A 21 -4.23 4.56 6.30
CA TYR A 21 -3.57 3.66 7.22
C TYR A 21 -2.98 2.49 6.46
N LEU A 22 -1.66 2.38 6.50
CA LEU A 22 -0.88 1.29 5.93
C LEU A 22 -0.46 0.35 7.05
N TYR A 23 -0.71 -0.94 6.86
CA TYR A 23 -0.43 -1.97 7.83
C TYR A 23 0.94 -2.57 7.53
N GLN A 24 1.98 -1.96 8.10
CA GLN A 24 3.34 -2.45 7.92
C GLN A 24 3.61 -3.61 8.89
N TYR A 25 4.05 -4.74 8.35
CA TYR A 25 4.48 -5.88 9.15
C TYR A 25 5.93 -5.72 9.58
N ARG A 26 6.20 -5.76 10.88
CA ARG A 26 7.58 -5.78 11.37
C ARG A 26 8.08 -7.23 11.37
N TYR A 27 8.92 -7.56 10.40
CA TYR A 27 9.69 -8.81 10.43
C TYR A 27 11.06 -8.53 11.07
N HIS A 28 11.38 -9.23 12.16
CA HIS A 28 12.67 -9.08 12.83
C HIS A 28 13.41 -10.42 12.88
N TYR A 29 14.43 -10.58 12.04
CA TYR A 29 15.21 -11.82 11.88
C TYR A 29 15.80 -12.36 13.20
N ILE A 30 16.12 -11.47 14.16
CA ILE A 30 16.72 -11.86 15.44
C ILE A 30 15.66 -12.34 16.46
N TYR A 31 14.40 -11.92 16.32
CA TYR A 31 13.34 -12.21 17.29
C TYR A 31 12.29 -13.16 16.72
N LEU A 32 12.74 -14.25 16.09
CA LEU A 32 11.91 -15.26 15.41
C LEU A 32 10.75 -15.83 16.27
N LEU A 33 10.86 -15.81 17.61
CA LEU A 33 9.85 -16.37 18.52
C LEU A 33 9.13 -15.32 19.39
N SER A 34 9.39 -14.02 19.19
CA SER A 34 8.86 -13.00 20.09
C SER A 34 7.51 -12.45 19.64
N ARG A 35 6.42 -12.92 20.26
CA ARG A 35 5.05 -12.38 20.05
C ARG A 35 4.89 -10.87 20.28
N LYS A 36 5.79 -10.22 21.01
CA LYS A 36 5.76 -8.76 21.23
C LYS A 36 6.40 -7.95 20.10
N HIS A 37 7.33 -8.55 19.38
CA HIS A 37 8.04 -7.92 18.25
C HIS A 37 7.44 -8.32 16.90
N TRP A 38 6.60 -9.35 16.90
CA TRP A 38 5.76 -9.75 15.78
C TRP A 38 4.42 -9.01 15.89
N GLY A 39 4.02 -8.34 14.82
CA GLY A 39 2.74 -7.63 14.80
C GLY A 39 2.67 -6.58 13.72
N VAL A 40 1.43 -6.20 13.42
CA VAL A 40 1.13 -5.18 12.43
C VAL A 40 1.11 -3.82 13.10
N LYS A 41 1.93 -2.89 12.61
CA LYS A 41 1.89 -1.51 13.05
C LYS A 41 1.15 -0.69 11.99
N PRO A 42 -0.06 -0.17 12.28
CA PRO A 42 -0.69 0.79 11.39
C PRO A 42 0.14 2.07 11.40
N VAL A 43 0.64 2.45 10.22
CA VAL A 43 1.27 3.74 9.98
C VAL A 43 0.26 4.62 9.27
N ALA A 44 0.06 5.81 9.82
CA ALA A 44 -0.89 6.77 9.27
C ALA A 44 -0.16 7.82 8.46
N TYR A 45 -0.57 7.99 7.20
CA TYR A 45 -0.06 9.01 6.30
C TYR A 45 -1.19 9.95 5.88
N ASN A 46 -0.85 11.20 5.53
CA ASN A 46 -1.83 12.10 4.94
C ASN A 46 -2.15 11.64 3.52
N TRP A 47 -3.42 11.72 3.15
CA TRP A 47 -3.89 11.36 1.81
C TRP A 47 -3.25 12.20 0.71
N ASP A 48 -3.03 13.50 0.98
CA ASP A 48 -2.54 14.47 0.01
C ASP A 48 -1.10 14.20 -0.44
N ASP A 49 -0.36 13.45 0.36
CA ASP A 49 1.03 13.09 0.11
C ASP A 49 1.17 11.73 -0.63
N VAL A 50 0.04 11.10 -1.01
CA VAL A 50 0.01 9.75 -1.58
C VAL A 50 -0.28 9.78 -3.07
N THR A 51 0.57 9.09 -3.83
CA THR A 51 0.47 8.96 -5.28
C THR A 51 0.53 7.51 -5.70
N ALA A 52 -0.31 7.11 -6.67
CA ALA A 52 -0.18 5.80 -7.32
C ALA A 52 0.92 5.87 -8.39
N GLU A 53 1.92 4.99 -8.27
CA GLU A 53 3.04 4.87 -9.19
C GLU A 53 3.00 3.49 -9.86
N VAL A 54 3.24 3.48 -11.18
CA VAL A 54 3.37 2.25 -11.96
C VAL A 54 4.80 1.73 -11.81
N HIS A 55 4.93 0.49 -11.38
CA HIS A 55 6.20 -0.19 -11.16
C HIS A 55 6.34 -1.34 -12.14
N ARG A 56 7.33 -1.22 -13.04
CA ARG A 56 7.60 -2.18 -14.10
C ARG A 56 8.90 -2.92 -13.80
N ILE A 57 8.83 -4.23 -13.62
CA ILE A 57 9.99 -5.08 -13.37
C ILE A 57 10.09 -6.08 -14.52
N TYR A 58 11.27 -6.18 -15.15
CA TYR A 58 11.53 -7.23 -16.12
C TYR A 58 12.01 -8.49 -15.40
N ALA A 59 11.20 -9.55 -15.45
CA ALA A 59 11.46 -10.83 -14.79
C ALA A 59 11.48 -11.97 -15.83
N PRO A 60 12.65 -12.25 -16.44
CA PRO A 60 12.75 -13.20 -17.55
C PRO A 60 12.34 -14.64 -17.20
N GLY A 61 12.45 -15.05 -15.93
CA GLY A 61 12.02 -16.38 -15.46
C GLY A 61 10.53 -16.50 -15.12
N HIS A 62 9.78 -15.38 -15.10
CA HIS A 62 8.36 -15.34 -14.69
C HIS A 62 7.43 -14.92 -15.84
N GLY A 63 7.89 -15.05 -17.09
CA GLY A 63 7.07 -14.73 -18.27
C GLY A 63 7.19 -13.30 -18.79
N GLY A 64 8.21 -12.53 -18.37
CA GLY A 64 8.57 -11.26 -18.99
C GLY A 64 8.32 -10.02 -18.11
N LEU A 65 7.72 -8.97 -18.69
CA LEU A 65 7.47 -7.70 -18.01
C LEU A 65 6.32 -7.85 -17.00
N ILE A 66 6.61 -7.62 -15.73
CA ILE A 66 5.61 -7.57 -14.65
C ILE A 66 5.31 -6.10 -14.36
N GLU A 67 4.04 -5.72 -14.47
CA GLU A 67 3.56 -4.37 -14.20
C GLU A 67 2.64 -4.36 -12.98
N ASN A 68 3.11 -3.75 -11.90
CA ASN A 68 2.35 -3.59 -10.67
C ASN A 68 2.10 -2.11 -10.40
N VAL A 69 1.02 -1.78 -9.71
CA VAL A 69 0.77 -0.44 -9.19
C VAL A 69 1.10 -0.44 -7.71
N LYS A 70 1.89 0.55 -7.28
CA LYS A 70 2.26 0.78 -5.88
C LYS A 70 1.73 2.14 -5.43
N LEU A 71 1.31 2.25 -4.17
CA LEU A 71 1.10 3.55 -3.55
C LEU A 71 2.42 4.02 -2.97
N SER A 72 2.87 5.19 -3.41
CA SER A 72 4.06 5.86 -2.93
C SER A 72 3.64 7.05 -2.07
N VAL A 73 4.15 7.08 -0.84
CA VAL A 73 3.95 8.21 0.08
C VAL A 73 5.17 9.11 -0.03
N ARG A 74 4.95 10.40 -0.26
CA ARG A 74 6.02 11.40 -0.36
C ARG A 74 6.14 12.21 0.93
N ASN A 75 7.36 12.65 1.24
CA ASN A 75 7.55 13.66 2.27
C ASN A 75 7.14 15.03 1.70
N PRO A 76 6.22 15.77 2.34
CA PRO A 76 5.81 17.09 1.86
C PRO A 76 6.95 18.12 1.83
N GLU A 77 7.98 17.97 2.67
CA GLU A 77 9.10 18.91 2.77
C GLU A 77 10.20 18.62 1.76
N THR A 78 10.57 17.34 1.58
CA THR A 78 11.68 16.94 0.70
C THR A 78 11.24 16.43 -0.67
N ASN A 79 9.94 16.16 -0.85
CA ASN A 79 9.33 15.51 -2.02
C ASN A 79 9.91 14.10 -2.33
N GLU A 80 10.65 13.52 -1.39
CA GLU A 80 11.20 12.18 -1.51
C GLU A 80 10.15 11.12 -1.14
N VAL A 81 10.20 9.97 -1.81
CA VAL A 81 9.30 8.86 -1.49
C VAL A 81 9.79 8.14 -0.23
N ILE A 82 9.02 8.25 0.85
CA ILE A 82 9.34 7.69 2.17
C ILE A 82 8.82 6.28 2.39
N ASP A 83 7.74 5.91 1.70
CA ASP A 83 7.16 4.58 1.81
C ASP A 83 6.53 4.15 0.49
N ARG A 84 6.53 2.84 0.23
CA ARG A 84 5.91 2.22 -0.94
C ARG A 84 5.20 0.94 -0.53
N VAL A 85 3.91 0.86 -0.82
CA VAL A 85 3.12 -0.35 -0.61
C VAL A 85 2.57 -0.86 -1.93
N GLU A 86 2.51 -2.18 -2.07
CA GLU A 86 1.85 -2.80 -3.22
C GLU A 86 0.34 -2.55 -3.16
N PHE A 87 -0.23 -2.13 -4.29
CA PHE A 87 -1.64 -1.74 -4.38
C PHE A 87 -2.44 -2.66 -5.30
N ALA A 88 -1.89 -2.94 -6.48
CA ALA A 88 -2.47 -3.89 -7.41
C ALA A 88 -1.37 -4.57 -8.23
N SER A 89 -1.58 -5.86 -8.50
CA SER A 89 -0.66 -6.68 -9.30
C SER A 89 -0.83 -6.53 -10.81
N ASN A 90 -1.69 -5.60 -11.26
CA ASN A 90 -1.82 -5.24 -12.66
C ASN A 90 -2.20 -3.77 -12.83
N LEU A 91 -1.91 -3.22 -14.01
CA LEU A 91 -2.17 -1.81 -14.32
C LEU A 91 -3.67 -1.49 -14.34
N TYR A 92 -4.47 -2.31 -15.03
CA TYR A 92 -5.91 -2.07 -15.20
C TYR A 92 -6.68 -1.99 -13.87
N LYS A 93 -6.46 -2.96 -12.95
CA LYS A 93 -7.09 -2.91 -11.62
C LYS A 93 -6.50 -1.78 -10.80
N GLY A 94 -5.20 -1.52 -10.90
CA GLY A 94 -4.56 -0.43 -10.19
C GLY A 94 -5.17 0.94 -10.53
N GLU A 95 -5.39 1.21 -11.82
CA GLU A 95 -6.05 2.44 -12.28
C GLU A 95 -7.50 2.53 -11.79
N ALA A 96 -8.27 1.45 -11.93
CA ALA A 96 -9.66 1.40 -11.48
C ALA A 96 -9.76 1.61 -9.95
N TYR A 97 -8.96 0.88 -9.16
CA TYR A 97 -8.95 1.01 -7.71
C TYR A 97 -8.47 2.38 -7.26
N TRP A 98 -7.51 2.98 -7.97
CA TRP A 98 -7.05 4.33 -7.67
C TRP A 98 -8.11 5.39 -7.96
N ALA A 99 -8.86 5.22 -9.06
CA ALA A 99 -10.00 6.08 -9.38
C ALA A 99 -11.08 5.98 -8.29
N ILE A 100 -11.42 4.75 -7.86
CA ILE A 100 -12.36 4.48 -6.78
C ILE A 100 -11.89 5.11 -5.46
N ALA A 101 -10.61 4.94 -5.10
CA ALA A 101 -10.04 5.52 -3.88
C ALA A 101 -10.10 7.05 -3.90
N ARG A 102 -9.75 7.68 -5.03
CA ARG A 102 -9.89 9.15 -5.19
C ARG A 102 -11.34 9.59 -5.05
N LEU A 103 -12.27 8.90 -5.70
CA LEU A 103 -13.69 9.21 -5.67
C LEU A 103 -14.25 9.10 -4.24
N PHE A 104 -13.91 8.02 -3.54
CA PHE A 104 -14.24 7.83 -2.13
C PHE A 104 -13.71 8.95 -1.25
N MET A 105 -12.45 9.36 -1.44
CA MET A 105 -11.83 10.41 -0.61
C MET A 105 -12.40 11.80 -0.90
N GLN A 106 -12.91 12.05 -2.12
CA GLN A 106 -13.55 13.30 -2.49
C GLN A 106 -15.02 13.35 -2.03
N GLN A 107 -15.82 12.40 -2.51
CA GLN A 107 -17.29 12.45 -2.44
C GLN A 107 -17.86 11.55 -1.33
N GLY A 108 -17.08 10.59 -0.83
CA GLY A 108 -17.54 9.64 0.18
C GLY A 108 -18.13 8.36 -0.43
N PRO A 109 -18.72 7.49 0.40
CA PRO A 109 -19.20 6.16 -0.02
C PRO A 109 -20.39 6.22 -0.98
N GLU A 110 -21.18 7.30 -0.97
CA GLU A 110 -22.38 7.46 -1.80
C GLU A 110 -22.07 7.60 -3.30
N ALA A 111 -20.83 7.96 -3.63
CA ALA A 111 -20.37 8.16 -5.00
C ALA A 111 -19.72 6.91 -5.60
N LEU A 112 -19.65 5.80 -4.87
CA LEU A 112 -19.04 4.58 -5.36
C LEU A 112 -19.97 3.88 -6.37
N PRO A 113 -19.43 3.33 -7.47
CA PRO A 113 -20.21 2.64 -8.51
C PRO A 113 -20.75 1.27 -8.06
#